data_AF-A0A2A9KL30-F1
#
_entry.id   AF-A0A2A9KL30-F1
#
_cell.length_a   1.000
_cell.length_b   1.000
_cell.length_c   1.000
_cell.angle_alpha   90.00
_cell.angle_beta   90.00
_cell.angle_gamma   90.00
#
_symmetry.space_group_name_H-M   'P 1'
#
loop_
_entity.id
_entity.type
_entity.pdbx_description
1 polymer ?
#
loop_
_entity_poly.entity_id
_entity_poly.type
_entity_poly.pdbx_seq_one_letter_code
_entity_poly.pdbx_strand_id
1 'polypeptide(L)'
;MHTVKVIASGLLLLVICLGIGRMLGGPGAIGAAVVVFIVLWLFGAAANLWFGVARAGYPVADELPIFLVVFLIPVAVALYIRWKY
;
A
#
# COMPACT_ATOMS: atom_id res chain seq x y z
N MET A 1 -7.98 9.61 -13.08
CA MET A 1 -7.21 10.44 -12.11
C MET A 1 -5.97 9.68 -11.64
N HIS A 2 -4.82 10.33 -11.50
CA HIS A 2 -3.54 9.67 -11.15
C HIS A 2 -3.64 8.86 -9.84
N THR A 3 -4.16 9.46 -8.78
CA THR A 3 -4.33 8.86 -7.43
C THR A 3 -5.08 7.53 -7.44
N VAL A 4 -6.16 7.43 -8.22
CA VAL A 4 -6.95 6.18 -8.33
C VAL A 4 -6.10 5.05 -8.90
N LYS A 5 -5.24 5.33 -9.90
CA LYS A 5 -4.33 4.32 -10.47
C LYS A 5 -3.29 3.85 -9.45
N VAL A 6 -2.79 4.76 -8.61
CA VAL A 6 -1.83 4.42 -7.55
C VAL A 6 -2.49 3.59 -6.45
N ILE A 7 -3.72 3.92 -6.04
CA ILE A 7 -4.47 3.08 -5.08
C ILE A 7 -4.71 1.69 -5.67
N ALA A 8 -5.09 1.61 -6.94
CA ALA A 8 -5.32 0.33 -7.62
C ALA A 8 -4.04 -0.53 -7.68
N SER A 9 -2.86 0.07 -7.90
CA SER A 9 -1.60 -0.68 -7.87
C SER A 9 -1.25 -1.17 -6.47
N GLY A 10 -1.57 -0.41 -5.42
CA GLY A 10 -1.44 -0.85 -4.03
C GLY A 10 -2.33 -2.04 -3.71
N LEU A 11 -3.59 -2.00 -4.15
CA LEU A 11 -4.50 -3.15 -3.99
C LEU A 11 -4.05 -4.36 -4.79
N LEU A 12 -3.49 -4.17 -5.98
CA LEU A 12 -2.90 -5.26 -6.77
C LEU A 12 -1.71 -5.89 -6.04
N LEU A 13 -0.81 -5.07 -5.48
CA LEU A 13 0.32 -5.54 -4.69
C LEU A 13 -0.15 -6.35 -3.47
N LEU A 14 -1.21 -5.89 -2.79
CA LEU A 14 -1.83 -6.62 -1.68
C LEU A 14 -2.30 -8.00 -2.12
N VAL A 15 -3.01 -8.11 -3.25
CA VAL A 15 -3.47 -9.40 -3.80
C VAL A 15 -2.29 -10.33 -4.06
N ILE A 16 -1.19 -9.82 -4.62
CA ILE A 16 0.02 -10.60 -4.88
C ILE A 16 0.63 -11.10 -3.57
N CYS A 17 0.83 -10.21 -2.58
CA CYS A 17 1.39 -10.59 -1.28
C CYS A 17 0.54 -11.66 -0.58
N LEU A 18 -0.78 -11.49 -0.56
CA LEU A 18 -1.72 -12.45 0.03
C LEU A 18 -1.73 -13.78 -0.74
N GLY A 19 -1.62 -13.73 -2.07
CA GLY A 19 -1.50 -14.92 -2.92
C GLY A 19 -0.27 -15.74 -2.56
N ILE A 20 0.88 -15.08 -2.44
CA ILE A 20 2.14 -15.71 -1.99
C ILE A 20 1.97 -16.28 -0.58
N GLY A 21 1.41 -15.52 0.35
CA GLY A 21 1.15 -15.98 1.72
C GLY A 21 0.26 -17.24 1.75
N ARG A 22 -0.77 -17.30 0.89
CA ARG A 22 -1.60 -18.51 0.75
C ARG A 22 -0.85 -19.69 0.17
N MET A 23 0.02 -19.47 -0.82
CA MET A 23 0.80 -20.54 -1.45
C MET A 23 1.85 -21.13 -0.51
N LEU A 24 2.49 -20.29 0.32
CA LEU A 24 3.44 -20.75 1.33
C LEU A 24 2.75 -21.58 2.44
N GLY A 25 1.50 -21.22 2.77
CA GLY A 25 0.71 -21.93 3.77
C GLY A 25 1.27 -21.82 5.19
N GLY A 26 0.60 -22.48 6.13
CA GLY A 26 1.01 -22.54 7.54
C GLY A 26 0.40 -21.45 8.44
N PRO A 27 0.48 -21.64 9.77
CA PRO A 27 -0.11 -20.71 10.73
C PRO A 27 0.50 -19.32 10.60
N GLY A 28 -0.33 -18.30 10.39
CA GLY A 28 0.10 -16.89 10.36
C GLY A 28 0.68 -16.40 9.02
N ALA A 29 0.69 -17.22 7.96
CA ALA A 29 1.24 -16.83 6.65
C ALA A 29 0.54 -15.60 6.04
N ILE A 30 -0.79 -15.49 6.20
CA ILE A 30 -1.56 -14.29 5.81
C ILE A 30 -1.13 -13.07 6.62
N GLY A 31 -0.89 -13.24 7.91
CA GLY A 31 -0.40 -12.18 8.78
C GLY A 31 0.95 -11.64 8.35
N ALA A 32 1.90 -12.53 8.04
CA ALA A 32 3.20 -12.17 7.51
C ALA A 32 3.10 -11.46 6.15
N ALA A 33 2.25 -11.96 5.25
CA ALA A 33 2.01 -11.34 3.94
C ALA A 33 1.46 -9.91 4.07
N VAL A 34 0.59 -9.64 5.05
CA VAL A 34 0.06 -8.29 5.33
C VAL A 34 1.16 -7.36 5.83
N VAL A 35 2.05 -7.83 6.71
CA VAL A 35 3.19 -7.01 7.18
C VAL A 35 4.14 -6.69 6.03
N VAL A 36 4.49 -7.69 5.22
CA VAL A 36 5.33 -7.51 4.02
C VAL A 36 4.70 -6.50 3.07
N PHE A 37 3.39 -6.62 2.82
CA PHE A 37 2.64 -5.68 2.01
C PHE A 37 2.74 -4.25 2.56
N ILE A 38 2.48 -4.03 3.86
CA ILE A 38 2.50 -2.70 4.47
C ILE A 38 3.88 -2.06 4.31
N VAL A 39 4.96 -2.82 4.53
CA VAL A 39 6.33 -2.32 4.38
C VAL A 39 6.62 -1.93 2.94
N LEU A 40 6.34 -2.82 1.98
CA LEU A 40 6.56 -2.54 0.55
C LEU A 40 5.73 -1.35 0.08
N TRP A 41 4.47 -1.27 0.52
CA TRP A 41 3.57 -0.20 0.12
C TRP A 41 3.93 1.14 0.74
N LEU A 42 4.47 1.16 1.96
CA LEU A 42 5.00 2.39 2.56
C LEU A 42 6.09 3.01 1.69
N PHE A 43 7.04 2.20 1.21
CA PHE A 43 8.07 2.66 0.28
C PHE A 43 7.48 3.11 -1.06
N GLY A 44 6.52 2.36 -1.61
CA GLY A 44 5.83 2.73 -2.85
C GLY A 44 5.09 4.07 -2.76
N ALA A 45 4.33 4.27 -1.67
CA ALA A 45 3.61 5.52 -1.42
C ALA A 45 4.56 6.68 -1.14
N ALA A 46 5.65 6.46 -0.39
CA ALA A 46 6.66 7.48 -0.13
C ALA A 46 7.38 7.91 -1.42
N ALA A 47 7.65 6.97 -2.33
CA ALA A 47 8.17 7.28 -3.65
C ALA A 47 7.17 8.13 -4.47
N ASN A 48 5.87 7.82 -4.41
CA ASN A 48 4.83 8.62 -5.05
C ASN A 48 4.81 10.07 -4.50
N LEU A 49 4.90 10.24 -3.18
CA LEU A 49 5.02 11.56 -2.53
C LEU A 49 6.27 12.30 -3.02
N TRP A 50 7.42 11.63 -3.01
CA TRP A 50 8.70 12.20 -3.46
C TRP A 50 8.62 12.68 -4.91
N PHE A 51 7.96 11.94 -5.81
CA PHE A 51 7.80 12.38 -7.19
C PHE A 51 6.92 13.64 -7.31
N GLY A 52 5.84 13.75 -6.54
CA GLY A 52 5.01 14.96 -6.49
C GLY A 52 5.79 16.19 -6.05
N VAL A 53 6.61 16.05 -5.01
CA VAL A 53 7.40 17.16 -4.47
C VAL A 53 8.63 17.48 -5.35
N ALA A 54 9.48 16.48 -5.60
CA ALA A 54 10.79 16.69 -6.21
C ALA A 54 10.76 16.85 -7.73
N ARG A 55 9.75 16.27 -8.41
CA ARG A 55 9.64 16.37 -9.89
C ARG A 55 8.53 17.29 -10.36
N ALA A 56 7.37 17.28 -9.71
CA ALA A 56 6.27 18.17 -10.09
C ALA A 56 6.33 19.54 -9.38
N GLY A 57 7.16 19.67 -8.34
CA GLY A 57 7.39 20.93 -7.63
C GLY A 57 6.26 21.32 -6.67
N TYR A 58 5.39 20.38 -6.31
CA TYR A 58 4.31 20.64 -5.37
C TYR A 58 4.82 20.77 -3.93
N PRO A 59 4.25 21.66 -3.11
CA PRO A 59 4.56 21.71 -1.69
C PRO A 59 4.27 20.38 -0.99
N VAL A 60 5.13 20.02 -0.03
CA VAL A 60 4.93 18.81 0.79
C VAL A 60 3.57 18.84 1.50
N ALA A 61 3.11 20.02 1.92
CA ALA A 61 1.82 20.17 2.60
C ALA A 61 0.62 19.80 1.72
N ASP A 62 0.72 19.97 0.40
CA ASP A 62 -0.35 19.64 -0.55
C ASP A 62 -0.31 18.16 -0.92
N GLU A 63 0.89 17.58 -1.00
CA GLU A 63 1.09 16.18 -1.37
C GLU A 63 0.91 15.21 -0.18
N LEU A 64 1.13 15.67 1.06
CA LEU A 64 1.02 14.82 2.25
C LEU A 64 -0.39 14.25 2.47
N PRO A 65 -1.50 15.03 2.33
CA PRO A 65 -2.86 14.48 2.37
C PRO A 65 -3.10 13.41 1.28
N ILE A 66 -2.56 13.62 0.08
CA ILE A 66 -2.69 12.66 -1.03
C ILE A 66 -1.93 11.38 -0.70
N PHE A 67 -0.71 11.50 -0.19
CA PHE A 67 0.08 10.37 0.30
C PHE A 67 -0.68 9.58 1.37
N LEU A 68 -1.29 10.25 2.35
CA LEU A 68 -2.06 9.58 3.40
C LEU A 68 -3.24 8.80 2.81
N VAL A 69 -3.97 9.36 1.85
CA VAL A 69 -5.08 8.64 1.18
C VAL A 69 -4.55 7.42 0.41
N VAL A 70 -3.47 7.60 -0.37
CA VAL A 70 -2.83 6.54 -1.17
C VAL A 70 -2.28 5.41 -0.29
N PHE A 71 -1.73 5.75 0.88
CA PHE A 71 -1.17 4.77 1.81
C PHE A 71 -2.26 4.08 2.63
N LEU A 72 -3.14 4.86 3.26
CA LEU A 72 -4.10 4.34 4.25
C LEU A 72 -5.18 3.47 3.62
N ILE A 73 -5.67 3.77 2.41
CA ILE A 73 -6.75 2.98 1.80
C ILE A 73 -6.32 1.51 1.60
N PRO A 74 -5.20 1.20 0.90
CA PRO A 74 -4.76 -0.18 0.74
C PRO A 74 -4.37 -0.85 2.06
N VAL A 75 -3.77 -0.10 3.01
CA VAL A 75 -3.40 -0.63 4.33
C VAL A 75 -4.64 -0.99 5.14
N ALA A 76 -5.68 -0.15 5.14
CA ALA A 76 -6.94 -0.44 5.82
C ALA A 76 -7.59 -1.72 5.28
N VAL A 77 -7.57 -1.92 3.96
CA VAL A 77 -8.06 -3.16 3.33
C VAL A 77 -7.22 -4.36 3.78
N ALA A 78 -5.89 -4.25 3.82
CA ALA A 78 -5.00 -5.32 4.26
C ALA A 78 -5.25 -5.71 5.74
N LEU A 79 -5.41 -4.72 6.61
CA LEU A 79 -5.70 -4.92 8.03
C LEU A 79 -7.09 -5.53 8.24
N TYR A 80 -8.09 -5.09 7.48
CA TYR A 80 -9.43 -5.67 7.50
C TYR A 80 -9.41 -7.16 7.09
N ILE A 81 -8.67 -7.51 6.04
CA ILE A 81 -8.49 -8.91 5.63
C ILE A 81 -7.83 -9.71 6.74
N ARG A 82 -6.75 -9.21 7.35
CA ARG A 82 -6.05 -9.86 8.48
C ARG A 82 -6.96 -10.06 9.70
N TRP A 83 -7.90 -9.15 9.94
CA TRP A 83 -8.80 -9.27 11.08
C TRP A 83 -9.91 -10.31 10.84
N LYS A 84 -10.36 -10.43 9.58
CA LYS A 84 -11.43 -11.36 9.20
C LYS A 84 -10.97 -12.81 9.04
N TYR A 85 -9.69 -13.04 8.68
CA TYR A 85 -9.13 -14.36 8.36
C TYR A 85 -7.82 -14.59 9.11
#